data_AF-A0AAV7P5H1-F1
#
_entry.id   AF-A0AAV7P5H1-F1
#
_cell.length_a   1.000
_cell.length_b   1.000
_cell.length_c   1.000
_cell.angle_alpha   90.00
_cell.angle_beta   90.00
_cell.angle_gamma   90.00
#
_symmetry.space_group_name_H-M   'P 1'
#
loop_
_entity.id
_entity.type
_entity.pdbx_description
1 polymer ?
#
loop_
_entity_poly.entity_id
_entity_poly.type
_entity_poly.pdbx_seq_one_letter_code
_entity_poly.pdbx_strand_id
1 'polypeptide(L)'
;MTTPRAAPPAPNSSKHCNFVAQDQIWKDHVVIELEAAKKWPDSWGFLSSSYQEFSNDVSGCKKESNLPEHLQVRTTSPLEKYIKVSPSPALPKTTMGLIGWRSTVPGLELERYNTFRHVKGNFFKQMNWPAEGFD
;
A
#
# COMPACT_ATOMS: atom_id res chain seq x y z
N MET A 1 -12.49 -8.86 54.40
CA MET A 1 -11.81 -7.55 54.36
C MET A 1 -11.74 -7.12 52.90
N THR A 2 -12.30 -5.95 52.61
CA THR A 2 -12.68 -5.47 51.28
C THR A 2 -11.46 -4.92 50.52
N THR A 3 -11.20 -5.44 49.32
CA THR A 3 -10.16 -4.95 48.39
C THR A 3 -10.54 -3.58 47.83
N PRO A 4 -9.64 -2.57 47.75
CA PRO A 4 -9.96 -1.31 47.11
C PRO A 4 -9.98 -1.46 45.59
N ARG A 5 -11.04 -0.91 44.98
CA ARG A 5 -11.27 -0.83 43.53
C ARG A 5 -10.25 0.11 42.89
N ALA A 6 -9.53 -0.35 41.87
CA ALA A 6 -8.64 0.47 41.06
C ALA A 6 -9.40 1.65 40.42
N ALA A 7 -8.80 2.83 40.46
CA ALA A 7 -9.37 4.06 39.88
C ALA A 7 -9.29 4.02 38.34
N PRO A 8 -10.31 4.53 37.61
CA PRO A 8 -10.30 4.58 36.16
C PRO A 8 -9.26 5.59 35.63
N PRO A 9 -8.69 5.36 34.44
CA PRO A 9 -7.73 6.27 33.82
C PRO A 9 -8.38 7.64 33.54
N ALA A 10 -7.60 8.70 33.74
CA ALA A 10 -8.04 10.09 33.60
C ALA A 10 -8.63 10.35 32.20
N PRO A 11 -9.69 11.16 32.08
CA PRO A 11 -10.26 11.51 30.79
C PRO A 11 -9.23 12.31 29.99
N ASN A 12 -8.93 11.81 28.80
CA ASN A 12 -8.15 12.47 27.77
C ASN A 12 -8.66 13.90 27.66
N SER A 13 -7.86 14.88 28.06
CA SER A 13 -8.22 16.29 27.93
C SER A 13 -8.14 16.68 26.45
N SER A 14 -9.09 16.18 25.66
CA SER A 14 -9.43 16.79 24.39
C SER A 14 -9.89 18.20 24.75
N LYS A 15 -9.07 19.20 24.40
CA LYS A 15 -9.36 20.61 24.65
C LYS A 15 -10.76 20.88 24.10
N HIS A 16 -11.74 20.97 24.99
CA HIS A 16 -13.11 21.30 24.64
C HIS A 16 -13.12 22.79 24.33
N CYS A 17 -12.67 23.15 23.13
CA CYS A 17 -12.76 24.52 22.65
C CYS A 17 -14.24 24.90 22.61
N ASN A 18 -14.57 26.09 23.11
CA ASN A 18 -15.91 26.67 23.04
C ASN A 18 -16.46 26.52 21.61
N PHE A 19 -17.74 26.15 21.46
CA PHE A 19 -18.38 25.94 20.15
C PHE A 19 -18.28 27.19 19.25
N VAL A 20 -18.25 28.39 19.84
CA VAL A 20 -18.02 29.65 19.10
C VAL A 20 -16.61 29.70 18.51
N ALA A 21 -15.61 29.23 19.25
CA ALA A 21 -14.23 29.17 18.75
C ALA A 21 -14.08 28.09 17.67
N GLN A 22 -14.78 26.96 17.79
CA GLN A 22 -14.80 25.93 16.75
C GLN A 22 -15.45 26.42 15.45
N ASP A 23 -16.57 27.14 15.57
CA ASP A 23 -17.26 27.77 14.43
C ASP A 23 -16.36 28.81 13.75
N GLN A 24 -15.62 29.62 14.52
CA GLN A 24 -14.68 30.58 13.95
C GLN A 24 -13.52 29.90 13.21
N ILE A 25 -12.93 28.85 13.77
CA ILE A 25 -11.88 28.06 13.10
C ILE A 25 -12.39 27.50 11.78
N TRP A 26 -13.63 26.98 11.76
CA TRP A 26 -14.23 26.46 10.54
C TRP A 26 -14.42 27.56 9.49
N LYS A 27 -14.93 28.73 9.88
CA LYS A 27 -15.07 29.89 8.99
C LYS A 27 -13.73 30.33 8.41
N ASP A 28 -12.70 30.39 9.24
CA ASP A 28 -11.35 30.79 8.80
C ASP A 28 -10.79 29.79 7.78
N HIS A 29 -10.98 28.48 7.98
CA HIS A 29 -10.58 27.46 7.01
C HIS A 29 -11.29 27.63 5.66
N VAL A 30 -12.62 27.86 5.67
CA VAL A 30 -13.39 28.06 4.44
C VAL A 30 -12.89 29.29 3.66
N VAL A 31 -12.56 30.37 4.36
CA VAL A 31 -12.00 31.58 3.73
C VAL A 31 -10.62 31.29 3.12
N ILE A 32 -9.73 30.63 3.87
CA ILE A 32 -8.38 30.28 3.40
C ILE A 32 -8.44 29.34 2.20
N GLU A 33 -9.32 28.34 2.23
CA GLU A 33 -9.53 27.41 1.11
C GLU A 33 -9.98 28.16 -0.15
N LEU A 34 -10.94 29.09 -0.01
CA LEU A 34 -11.44 29.88 -1.12
C LEU A 34 -10.35 30.77 -1.72
N GLU A 35 -9.53 31.41 -0.88
CA GLU A 35 -8.37 32.18 -1.34
C GLU A 35 -7.31 31.32 -2.02
N ALA A 36 -7.03 30.14 -1.47
CA ALA A 36 -6.11 29.18 -2.06
C ALA A 36 -6.61 28.71 -3.43
N ALA A 37 -7.90 28.40 -3.55
CA ALA A 37 -8.53 28.00 -4.80
C ALA A 37 -8.47 29.11 -5.86
N LYS A 38 -8.61 30.39 -5.46
CA LYS A 38 -8.44 31.53 -6.38
C LYS A 38 -7.00 31.71 -6.84
N LYS A 39 -6.02 31.52 -5.95
CA LYS A 39 -4.58 31.62 -6.27
C LYS A 39 -4.04 30.37 -6.98
N TRP A 40 -4.79 29.27 -6.95
CA TRP A 40 -4.38 27.98 -7.49
C TRP A 40 -4.09 28.02 -9.00
N PRO A 41 -4.94 28.61 -9.88
CA PRO A 41 -4.64 28.69 -11.30
C PRO A 41 -3.38 29.50 -11.62
N ASP A 42 -3.11 30.57 -10.87
CA ASP A 42 -1.93 31.41 -11.11
C ASP A 42 -0.63 30.68 -10.72
N SER A 43 -0.65 29.95 -9.60
CA SER A 43 0.54 29.27 -9.07
C SER A 43 0.74 27.86 -9.65
N TRP A 44 -0.35 27.17 -9.99
CA TRP A 44 -0.37 25.74 -10.34
C TRP A 44 -1.15 25.45 -11.63
N GLY A 45 -1.60 26.48 -12.37
CA GLY A 45 -2.31 26.29 -13.64
C GLY A 45 -1.50 25.53 -14.69
N PHE A 46 -0.18 25.56 -14.61
CA PHE A 46 0.71 24.76 -15.46
C PHE A 46 0.48 23.24 -15.33
N LEU A 47 -0.01 22.76 -14.18
CA LEU A 47 -0.35 21.33 -13.98
C LEU A 47 -1.62 20.92 -14.73
N SER A 48 -2.51 21.88 -15.04
CA SER A 48 -3.75 21.62 -15.78
C SER A 48 -3.51 21.60 -17.30
N SER A 49 -2.65 22.50 -17.80
CA SER A 49 -2.37 22.63 -19.24
C SER A 49 -1.57 21.44 -19.80
N SER A 50 -0.67 20.87 -19.01
CA SER A 50 0.32 19.90 -19.51
C SER A 50 -0.27 18.63 -20.10
N TYR A 51 -1.44 18.16 -19.64
CA TYR A 51 -2.03 16.93 -20.18
C TYR A 51 -2.72 17.13 -21.53
N GLN A 52 -3.45 18.23 -21.72
CA GLN A 52 -4.12 18.50 -23.00
C GLN A 52 -3.11 18.86 -24.11
N GLU A 53 -2.11 19.69 -23.78
CA GLU A 53 -1.05 20.04 -24.73
C GLU A 53 -0.24 18.80 -25.12
N PHE A 54 0.12 17.95 -24.16
CA PHE A 54 0.82 16.69 -24.43
C PHE A 54 -0.01 15.73 -25.28
N SER A 55 -1.31 15.58 -25.00
CA SER A 55 -2.18 14.70 -25.78
C SER A 55 -2.32 15.14 -27.25
N ASN A 56 -2.40 16.46 -27.49
CA ASN A 56 -2.49 17.01 -28.84
C ASN A 56 -1.17 16.83 -29.61
N ASP A 57 -0.02 17.02 -28.96
CA ASP A 57 1.30 16.81 -29.58
C ASP A 57 1.57 15.33 -29.92
N VAL A 58 1.15 14.41 -29.06
CA VAL A 58 1.29 12.96 -29.30
C VAL A 58 0.42 12.50 -30.49
N SER A 59 -0.74 13.12 -30.69
CA SER A 59 -1.61 12.82 -31.84
C SER A 59 -1.02 13.30 -33.18
N GLY A 60 -0.23 14.38 -33.17
CA GLY A 60 0.52 14.87 -34.34
C GLY A 60 1.89 14.19 -34.57
N CYS A 61 2.43 13.52 -33.54
CA CYS A 61 3.72 12.84 -33.54
C CYS A 61 3.66 11.35 -33.94
N LYS A 62 2.58 10.91 -34.61
CA LYS A 62 2.57 9.64 -35.37
C LYS A 62 3.13 9.80 -36.78
N LYS A 63 4.05 10.73 -36.99
CA LYS A 63 4.88 10.72 -38.20
C LYS A 63 5.94 9.69 -37.92
N GLU A 64 5.92 8.59 -38.67
CA GLU A 64 7.02 7.63 -38.73
C GLU A 64 8.30 8.44 -38.96
N SER A 65 9.01 8.72 -37.88
CA SER A 65 10.30 9.38 -37.96
C SER A 65 11.17 8.43 -38.77
N ASN A 66 11.64 8.89 -39.93
CA ASN A 66 12.71 8.22 -40.67
C ASN A 66 13.97 8.29 -39.81
N LEU A 67 14.01 7.49 -38.75
CA LEU A 67 15.14 7.40 -37.87
C LEU A 67 16.28 6.81 -38.71
N PRO A 68 17.47 7.42 -38.73
CA PRO A 68 18.63 6.85 -39.38
C PRO A 68 18.81 5.39 -38.98
N GLU A 69 19.17 4.53 -39.92
CA GLU A 69 19.24 3.07 -39.73
C GLU A 69 20.09 2.65 -38.50
N HIS A 70 21.11 3.44 -38.16
CA HIS A 70 21.97 3.20 -36.99
C HIS A 70 21.32 3.55 -35.63
N LEU A 71 20.25 4.35 -35.62
CA LEU A 71 19.45 4.67 -34.44
C LEU A 71 18.19 3.80 -34.34
N GLN A 72 17.82 3.12 -35.43
CA GLN A 72 16.74 2.15 -35.38
C GLN A 72 17.16 1.00 -34.47
N VAL A 73 16.42 0.82 -33.38
CA VAL A 73 16.59 -0.34 -32.51
C VAL A 73 16.31 -1.56 -33.37
N ARG A 74 17.35 -2.31 -33.72
CA ARG A 74 17.17 -3.62 -34.35
C ARG A 74 16.31 -4.41 -33.38
N THR A 75 15.11 -4.77 -33.82
CA THR A 75 14.31 -5.73 -33.09
C THR A 75 15.18 -6.99 -33.02
N THR A 76 15.72 -7.25 -31.82
CA THR A 76 16.45 -8.50 -31.58
C THR A 76 15.54 -9.62 -32.03
N SER A 77 16.12 -10.64 -32.68
CA SER A 77 15.40 -11.78 -33.25
C SER A 77 14.17 -12.10 -32.43
N PRO A 78 12.97 -12.24 -33.04
CA PRO A 78 11.71 -12.25 -32.31
C PRO A 78 11.84 -13.13 -31.07
N LEU A 79 11.75 -12.52 -29.88
CA LEU A 79 11.93 -13.22 -28.62
C LEU A 79 10.97 -14.41 -28.52
N GLU A 80 9.83 -14.33 -29.22
CA GLU A 80 8.86 -15.40 -29.39
C GLU A 80 9.45 -16.71 -29.96
N LYS A 81 10.53 -16.65 -30.75
CA LYS A 81 11.24 -17.86 -31.23
C LYS A 81 12.01 -18.58 -30.12
N TYR A 82 12.44 -17.86 -29.08
CA TYR A 82 13.35 -18.38 -28.06
C TYR A 82 12.71 -18.46 -26.66
N ILE A 83 11.72 -17.62 -26.37
CA ILE A 83 10.97 -17.61 -25.11
C ILE A 83 9.67 -18.38 -25.32
N LYS A 84 9.69 -19.67 -24.98
CA LYS A 84 8.48 -20.48 -24.90
C LYS A 84 7.82 -20.25 -23.54
N VAL A 85 6.85 -19.33 -23.49
CA VAL A 85 6.01 -19.14 -22.30
C VAL A 85 4.92 -20.21 -22.29
N SER A 86 4.95 -21.13 -21.34
CA SER A 86 3.84 -22.06 -21.11
C SER A 86 2.63 -21.32 -20.53
N PRO A 87 1.39 -21.70 -20.86
CA PRO A 87 0.21 -21.10 -20.26
C PRO A 87 0.23 -21.28 -18.73
N SER A 88 -0.29 -20.28 -18.01
CA SER A 88 -0.50 -20.40 -16.56
C SER A 88 -1.47 -21.56 -16.26
N PRO A 89 -1.30 -22.27 -15.13
CA PRO A 89 -2.33 -23.18 -14.64
C PRO A 89 -3.69 -22.48 -14.57
N ALA A 90 -4.76 -23.21 -14.83
CA ALA A 90 -6.12 -22.70 -14.73
C ALA A 90 -6.38 -22.08 -13.35
N LEU A 91 -7.30 -21.14 -13.22
CA LEU A 91 -7.69 -20.65 -11.89
C LEU A 91 -8.82 -21.53 -11.32
N PRO A 92 -8.86 -21.73 -9.99
CA PRO A 92 -9.98 -22.41 -9.35
C PRO A 92 -11.24 -21.57 -9.48
N LYS A 93 -12.38 -22.24 -9.68
CA LYS A 93 -13.70 -21.58 -9.81
C LYS A 93 -14.27 -21.11 -8.46
N THR A 94 -13.75 -21.62 -7.35
CA THR A 94 -14.29 -21.37 -6.01
C THR A 94 -13.30 -20.56 -5.18
N THR A 95 -13.82 -19.69 -4.31
CA THR A 95 -12.99 -18.90 -3.38
C THR A 95 -12.20 -19.79 -2.43
N MET A 96 -12.80 -20.88 -1.97
CA MET A 96 -12.10 -21.89 -1.16
C MET A 96 -10.96 -22.55 -1.95
N GLY A 97 -11.16 -22.80 -3.24
CA GLY A 97 -10.13 -23.36 -4.11
C GLY A 97 -8.97 -22.40 -4.38
N LEU A 98 -9.16 -21.09 -4.26
CA LEU A 98 -8.07 -20.11 -4.33
C LEU A 98 -7.11 -20.23 -3.15
N ILE A 99 -7.62 -20.60 -1.98
CA ILE A 99 -6.83 -20.78 -0.76
C ILE A 99 -5.92 -22.00 -0.97
N GLY A 100 -4.61 -21.75 -1.07
CA GLY A 100 -3.61 -22.81 -1.24
C GLY A 100 -3.45 -23.34 -2.66
N TRP A 101 -4.15 -22.80 -3.68
CA TRP A 101 -4.02 -23.25 -5.08
C TRP A 101 -2.56 -23.34 -5.54
N ARG A 102 -1.82 -22.26 -5.32
CA ARG A 102 -0.39 -22.17 -5.69
C ARG A 102 0.51 -22.95 -4.74
N SER A 103 0.03 -23.27 -3.55
CA SER A 103 0.79 -23.87 -2.48
C SER A 103 0.82 -25.39 -2.53
N THR A 104 0.08 -25.99 -3.47
CA THR A 104 0.19 -27.40 -3.85
C THR A 104 1.38 -27.68 -4.76
N VAL A 105 2.01 -26.64 -5.32
CA VAL A 105 3.20 -26.76 -6.17
C VAL A 105 4.44 -26.82 -5.30
N PRO A 106 5.31 -27.84 -5.45
CA PRO A 106 6.57 -27.92 -4.72
C PRO A 106 7.39 -26.63 -4.88
N GLY A 107 7.78 -26.02 -3.76
CA GLY A 107 8.53 -24.75 -3.72
C GLY A 107 7.67 -23.47 -3.63
N LEU A 108 6.34 -23.58 -3.70
CA LEU A 108 5.39 -22.48 -3.46
C LEU A 108 4.51 -22.72 -2.22
N GLU A 109 4.90 -23.69 -1.39
CA GLU A 109 4.22 -24.08 -0.16
C GLU A 109 4.11 -22.88 0.81
N LEU A 110 2.98 -22.79 1.52
CA LEU A 110 2.81 -21.76 2.57
C LEU A 110 3.77 -22.01 3.74
N GLU A 111 4.01 -23.29 4.04
CA GLU A 111 4.84 -23.73 5.15
C GLU A 111 6.31 -23.73 4.74
N ARG A 112 7.01 -22.61 4.93
CA ARG A 112 8.46 -22.53 4.70
C ARG A 112 9.26 -23.45 5.62
N TYR A 113 8.70 -23.77 6.78
CA TYR A 113 9.32 -24.63 7.77
C TYR A 113 8.30 -25.70 8.15
N ASN A 114 8.39 -26.86 7.50
CA ASN A 114 7.54 -28.04 7.73
C ASN A 114 7.71 -28.68 9.13
N THR A 115 8.21 -27.90 10.09
CA THR A 115 8.23 -28.27 11.50
C THR A 115 7.17 -27.43 12.16
N PHE A 116 6.04 -28.05 12.50
CA PHE A 116 5.30 -27.65 13.68
C PHE A 116 6.34 -27.60 14.80
N ARG A 117 6.82 -26.40 15.15
CA ARG A 117 7.54 -26.22 16.40
C ARG A 117 6.47 -26.50 17.45
N HIS A 118 6.40 -27.75 17.92
CA HIS A 118 5.93 -28.00 19.27
C HIS A 118 6.61 -26.94 20.11
N VAL A 119 5.81 -26.13 20.82
CA VAL A 119 6.32 -25.06 21.67
C VAL A 119 7.30 -25.74 22.62
N LYS A 120 8.60 -25.68 22.32
CA LYS A 120 9.62 -26.37 23.10
C LYS A 120 9.47 -25.82 24.51
N GLY A 121 9.27 -26.74 25.45
CA GLY A 121 8.68 -26.50 26.75
C GLY A 121 9.10 -25.19 27.41
N ASN A 122 8.09 -24.56 28.00
CA ASN A 122 8.11 -23.43 28.94
C ASN A 122 9.43 -22.63 28.93
N PHE A 123 9.47 -21.50 28.21
CA PHE A 123 10.60 -20.58 28.15
C PHE A 123 11.24 -20.32 29.53
N PHE A 124 10.41 -20.22 30.57
CA PHE A 124 10.83 -20.06 31.96
C PHE A 124 11.75 -21.18 32.49
N LYS A 125 11.54 -22.44 32.06
CA LYS A 125 12.44 -23.56 32.37
C LYS A 125 13.78 -23.45 31.66
N GLN A 126 13.82 -22.89 30.44
CA GLN A 126 15.07 -22.68 29.70
C GLN A 126 15.91 -21.56 30.31
N MET A 127 15.25 -20.56 30.90
CA MET A 127 15.89 -19.41 31.54
C MET A 127 16.24 -19.64 33.02
N ASN A 128 15.98 -20.84 33.57
CA ASN A 128 16.10 -21.14 35.01
C ASN A 128 15.43 -20.08 35.89
N TRP A 129 14.26 -19.57 35.47
CA TRP A 129 13.59 -18.51 36.20
C TRP A 129 13.07 -19.05 37.56
N PRO A 130 13.21 -18.29 38.66
CA PRO A 130 12.69 -18.71 39.96
C PRO A 130 11.18 -18.94 39.91
N ALA A 131 10.69 -19.86 40.74
CA ALA A 131 9.27 -20.24 40.74
C ALA A 131 8.32 -19.08 41.07
N GLU A 132 8.83 -18.00 41.66
CA GLU A 132 8.11 -16.77 42.00
C GLU A 132 7.66 -15.95 40.78
N GLY A 133 8.20 -16.22 39.58
CA GLY A 133 7.78 -15.57 38.34
C GLY A 133 6.65 -16.26 37.59
N PHE A 134 6.08 -17.32 38.16
CA PHE A 134 4.84 -17.94 37.68
C PHE A 134 3.67 -17.34 38.46
N ASP A 135 2.81 -16.57 37.80
CA ASP A 135 1.53 -16.06 38.33
C ASP A 135 0.38 -16.81 37.63
#